data_AF-A0A8T2K679-F1
#
_entry.id   AF-A0A8T2K679-F1
#
_cell.length_a   1.000
_cell.length_b   1.000
_cell.length_c   1.000
_cell.angle_alpha   90.00
_cell.angle_beta   90.00
_cell.angle_gamma   90.00
#
_symmetry.space_group_name_H-M   'P 1'
#
loop_
_entity.id
_entity.type
_entity.pdbx_description
1 polymer ?
#
loop_
_entity_poly.entity_id
_entity_poly.type
_entity_poly.pdbx_seq_one_letter_code
_entity_poly.pdbx_strand_id
1 'polypeptide(L)' 'MRNFFHRCVFKAIEYKTQVVAGTNYFIKVHLGGDKYVFIRVYQTLPHEGSKLRLDGFQLDKTEDDEIEYF' A
#
# COMPACT_ATOMS: atom_id res chain seq x y z
N MET A 1 10.01 -28.39 -19.57
CA MET A 1 10.29 -27.58 -18.36
C MET A 1 9.68 -26.21 -18.55
N ARG A 2 8.68 -25.82 -17.76
CA ARG A 2 8.24 -24.42 -17.64
C ARG A 2 8.21 -24.09 -16.16
N ASN A 3 9.25 -23.42 -15.67
CA ASN A 3 9.30 -22.90 -14.32
C ASN A 3 8.38 -21.66 -14.26
N PHE A 4 7.13 -21.86 -13.87
CA PHE A 4 6.27 -20.75 -13.46
C PHE A 4 6.67 -20.34 -12.03
N PHE A 5 7.73 -19.54 -11.91
CA PHE A 5 7.86 -18.69 -10.73
C PHE A 5 6.84 -17.55 -10.89
N HIS A 6 5.60 -17.75 -10.44
CA HIS A 6 4.75 -16.61 -10.12
C HIS A 6 5.40 -15.95 -8.90
N ARG A 7 6.31 -15.00 -9.13
CA ARG A 7 6.92 -14.22 -8.06
C ARG A 7 5.79 -13.42 -7.41
N CYS A 8 5.23 -13.95 -6.33
CA CYS A 8 4.41 -13.19 -5.41
C CYS A 8 5.34 -12.15 -4.78
N VAL A 9 5.23 -10.91 -5.25
CA VAL A 9 6.01 -9.77 -4.74
C VAL A 9 5.10 -8.90 -3.90
N PHE A 10 5.67 -8.07 -3.04
CA PHE A 10 4.92 -7.05 -2.30
C PHE A 10 5.73 -5.77 -2.36
N LYS A 11 5.72 -5.12 -3.53
CA LYS A 11 6.59 -3.97 -3.83
C LYS A 11 5.75 -2.70 -3.82
N ALA A 12 6.04 -1.78 -2.90
CA ALA A 12 5.48 -0.43 -2.97
C ALA A 12 6.01 0.28 -4.22
N ILE A 13 5.11 0.85 -5.02
CA ILE A 13 5.45 1.54 -6.27
C ILE A 13 5.28 3.05 -6.09
N GLU A 14 4.16 3.47 -5.50
CA GLU A 14 3.79 4.87 -5.29
C GLU A 14 3.05 5.04 -3.97
N TYR A 15 3.05 6.26 -3.44
CA TYR A 15 2.25 6.60 -2.26
C TYR A 15 1.79 8.05 -2.25
N LYS A 16 0.68 8.31 -1.56
CA LYS A 16 0.21 9.63 -1.13
C LYS A 16 0.19 9.68 0.39
N THR A 17 0.29 10.89 0.96
CA THR A 17 0.19 11.10 2.41
C THR A 17 -0.97 12.04 2.75
N GLN A 18 -1.48 11.89 3.97
CA GLN A 18 -2.45 12.80 4.57
C GLN A 18 -2.08 13.00 6.04
N VAL A 19 -1.86 14.25 6.44
CA VAL A 19 -1.56 14.61 7.83
C VAL A 19 -2.85 14.67 8.65
N VAL A 20 -2.84 14.06 9.83
CA VAL A 20 -3.92 14.05 10.83
C VAL A 20 -3.30 14.22 12.23
N ALA A 21 -3.92 13.70 13.29
CA ALA A 21 -3.24 13.49 14.58
C ALA A 21 -2.22 12.33 14.50
N GLY A 22 -1.38 12.33 13.46
CA GLY A 22 -0.58 11.24 12.92
C GLY A 22 -0.45 11.41 11.41
N THR A 23 -0.10 10.34 10.68
CA THR A 23 0.00 10.39 9.21
C THR A 23 -0.67 9.16 8.61
N ASN A 24 -1.60 9.35 7.68
CA ASN A 24 -2.07 8.28 6.81
C ASN A 24 -1.18 8.20 5.56
N TYR A 25 -0.73 7.00 5.23
CA TYR A 25 -0.04 6.66 3.99
C TYR A 25 -0.98 5.82 3.14
N PHE A 26 -1.25 6.28 1.92
CA PHE A 26 -1.99 5.53 0.91
C PHE A 26 -0.98 5.00 -0.09
N ILE A 27 -0.76 3.69 -0.13
CA ILE A 27 0.36 3.08 -0.83
C ILE A 27 -0.17 2.14 -1.90
N LYS A 28 0.30 2.31 -3.14
CA LYS A 28 0.09 1.38 -4.25
C LYS A 28 1.16 0.29 -4.21
N VAL A 29 0.74 -0.95 -4.07
CA VAL A 29 1.62 -2.11 -3.95
C VAL A 29 1.40 -3.07 -5.12
N HIS A 30 2.48 -3.40 -5.82
CA HIS A 30 2.51 -4.44 -6.84
C HIS A 30 2.64 -5.82 -6.21
N LEU A 31 1.74 -6.73 -6.60
CA LEU A 31 1.66 -8.11 -6.11
C LEU A 31 2.33 -9.14 -7.03
N GLY A 32 2.80 -8.70 -8.20
CA GLY A 32 3.31 -9.56 -9.27
C GLY A 32 2.26 -9.77 -10.38
N GLY A 33 2.74 -10.03 -11.60
CA GLY A 33 1.88 -9.97 -12.80
C GLY A 33 1.25 -8.59 -12.93
N ASP A 34 -0.04 -8.54 -13.23
CA ASP A 34 -0.79 -7.28 -13.40
C ASP A 34 -1.65 -6.95 -12.17
N LYS A 35 -1.31 -7.50 -11.00
CA LYS A 35 -2.10 -7.38 -9.77
C LYS A 35 -1.54 -6.31 -8.84
N TYR A 36 -2.42 -5.43 -8.38
CA TYR A 36 -2.09 -4.39 -7.39
C TYR A 36 -3.08 -4.40 -6.22
N VAL A 37 -2.62 -3.86 -5.09
CA VAL A 37 -3.44 -3.55 -3.91
C VAL A 37 -3.09 -2.15 -3.44
N PHE A 38 -4.10 -1.38 -3.04
CA PHE A 38 -3.87 -0.13 -2.33
C PHE A 38 -4.05 -0.37 -0.84
N ILE A 39 -3.13 0.12 -0.02
CA ILE A 39 -3.22 0.02 1.44
C ILE A 39 -3.22 1.40 2.07
N ARG A 40 -3.99 1.58 3.15
CA ARG A 40 -3.92 2.73 4.04
C ARG A 40 -3.21 2.32 5.32
N VAL A 41 -2.02 2.87 5.55
CA VAL A 41 -1.25 2.66 6.78
C VAL A 41 -1.29 3.94 7.60
N TYR A 42 -1.74 3.84 8.84
CA TYR A 42 -1.68 4.93 9.81
C TYR A 42 -0.38 4.86 10.61
N GLN A 43 0.31 5.99 10.73
CA GLN A 43 1.46 6.20 11.60
C GLN A 43 1.07 7.12 12.75
N THR A 44 1.27 6.66 13.99
CA THR A 44 1.05 7.51 15.18
C THR A 44 2.07 8.64 15.27
N LEU A 45 1.80 9.66 16.09
CA LEU A 45 2.74 10.77 16.30
C LEU A 45 4.06 10.30 16.92
N PRO A 46 5.18 11.04 16.73
CA PRO A 46 6.49 10.63 17.24
C PRO A 46 6.54 10.38 18.75
N HIS A 47 5.84 11.18 19.54
CA HIS A 47 5.78 11.01 21.00
C HIS A 47 4.97 9.78 21.44
N GLU A 48 4.16 9.21 20.55
CA GLU A 48 3.43 7.95 20.75
C GLU A 48 4.20 6.74 20.18
N GLY A 49 5.42 6.94 19.68
CA GLY A 49 6.32 5.90 19.23
C GLY A 49 6.26 5.57 17.73
N SER A 50 5.67 6.44 16.90
CA SER A 50 5.67 6.29 15.42
C SER A 50 5.20 4.91 14.93
N LYS A 51 4.23 4.31 15.62
CA LYS A 51 3.74 2.96 15.36
C LYS A 51 2.95 2.94 14.06
N LEU A 52 3.13 1.87 13.28
CA LEU A 52 2.40 1.64 12.04
C LEU A 52 1.24 0.67 12.27
N ARG A 53 0.07 1.00 11.71
CA ARG A 53 -1.12 0.14 11.71
C ARG A 53 -1.74 0.14 10.31
N LEU A 54 -2.13 -1.04 9.82
CA LEU A 54 -2.90 -1.15 8.59
C LEU A 54 -4.38 -0.81 8.89
N ASP A 55 -4.87 0.29 8.33
CA ASP A 55 -6.20 0.85 8.63
C ASP A 55 -7.19 0.64 7.48
N GLY A 56 -6.74 0.11 6.34
CA GLY A 56 -7.61 -0.22 5.22
C GLY A 56 -6.83 -0.78 4.03
N PHE A 57 -7.54 -1.45 3.12
CA PHE A 57 -6.99 -1.89 1.84
C PHE A 57 -8.09 -1.98 0.77
N GLN A 58 -7.68 -1.87 -0.49
CA GLN A 58 -8.52 -2.12 -1.67
C GLN A 58 -7.80 -3.12 -2.59
N LEU A 59 -8.43 -4.27 -2.81
CA LEU A 59 -7.92 -5.32 -3.71
C LEU A 59 -8.27 -5.02 -5.17
N ASP A 60 -7.80 -5.90 -6.06
CA ASP A 60 -8.13 -5.92 -7.49
C ASP A 60 -7.86 -4.58 -8.21
N LYS A 61 -6.76 -3.93 -7.82
CA LYS A 61 -6.26 -2.73 -8.47
C LYS A 61 -5.31 -3.07 -9.62
N THR A 62 -5.11 -2.09 -10.48
CA THR A 62 -4.27 -2.14 -11.68
C THR A 62 -3.15 -1.09 -11.62
N GLU A 63 -2.23 -1.14 -12.58
CA GLU A 63 -1.14 -0.18 -12.71
C GLU A 63 -1.59 1.23 -13.08
N ASP A 64 -2.74 1.37 -13.73
CA ASP A 64 -3.25 2.68 -14.18
C ASP A 64 -4.18 3.34 -13.15
N ASP A 65 -4.64 2.60 -12.14
CA ASP A 65 -5.46 3.19 -11.07
C ASP A 65 -4.67 4.24 -10.28
N GLU A 66 -5.25 5.43 -10.12
CA GLU A 66 -4.71 6.48 -9.26
C GLU A 66 -5.05 6.23 -7.79
N ILE A 67 -4.13 6.60 -6.89
CA ILE A 67 -4.35 6.48 -5.45
C ILE A 67 -5.40 7.50 -4.99
N GLU A 68 -6.57 7.03 -4.58
CA GLU A 68 -7.62 7.83 -3.95
C GLU A 68 -7.61 7.68 -2.41
N TYR A 69 -8.26 8.61 -1.71
CA TYR A 69 -8.45 8.50 -0.26
C TYR A 69 -9.62 7.56 0.07
N PHE A 70 -9.36 6.56 0.93
CA PHE A 70 -10.33 5.57 1.42
C PHE A 70 -10.05 5.17 2.87
#